data_AF-A0A4Q4V5D5-F1
#
_entry.id   AF-A0A4Q4V5D5-F1
#
_cell.length_a   1.000
_cell.length_b   1.000
_cell.length_c   1.000
_cell.angle_alpha   90.00
_cell.angle_beta   90.00
_cell.angle_gamma   90.00
#
_symmetry.space_group_name_H-M   'P 1'
#
loop_
_entity.id
_entity.type
_entity.pdbx_description
1 polymer ?
#
loop_
_entity_poly.entity_id
_entity_poly.type
_entity_poly.pdbx_seq_one_letter_code
_entity_poly.pdbx_strand_id
1 'polypeptide(L)'
;MDRLSNDEFFAKLVELFDYRKVKDHGSISLTQKRLSYDQPLPEATSDTIFPDLHPPRPMPVLIRATNSKAKDRRKEKIKVSTVVEAEALPAFFERYADVCKAGMTKLKPRDRSKRKGKAKKKKTAGAAAGGL
;
A
#
# COMPACT_ATOMS: atom_id res chain seq x y z
N MET A 1 20.84 5.15 -5.48
CA MET A 1 19.41 5.04 -5.11
C MET A 1 19.32 3.74 -4.39
N ASP A 2 19.26 3.85 -3.08
CA ASP A 2 19.90 2.83 -2.26
C ASP A 2 18.85 1.81 -1.83
N ARG A 3 19.26 0.55 -1.87
CA ARG A 3 18.43 -0.56 -1.42
C ARG A 3 18.64 -0.65 0.09
N LEU A 4 17.56 -0.39 0.82
CA LEU A 4 17.52 -0.44 2.27
C LEU A 4 16.98 -1.79 2.74
N SER A 5 17.34 -2.16 3.96
CA SER A 5 16.64 -3.24 4.66
C SER A 5 15.16 -2.89 4.86
N ASN A 6 14.32 -3.89 5.16
CA ASN A 6 12.89 -3.68 5.38
C ASN A 6 12.63 -2.71 6.55
N ASP A 7 13.39 -2.84 7.65
CA ASP A 7 13.20 -2.01 8.83
C ASP A 7 13.63 -0.55 8.59
N GLU A 8 14.77 -0.33 7.93
CA GLU A 8 15.21 1.01 7.52
C GLU A 8 14.25 1.65 6.51
N PHE A 9 13.66 0.85 5.61
CA PHE A 9 12.65 1.33 4.69
C PHE A 9 11.42 1.86 5.44
N PHE A 10 10.94 1.16 6.46
CA PHE A 10 9.82 1.62 7.27
C PHE A 10 10.17 2.86 8.10
N ALA A 11 11.37 2.92 8.69
CA ALA A 11 11.83 4.11 9.41
C ALA A 11 11.82 5.35 8.50
N LYS A 12 12.33 5.21 7.27
CA LYS A 12 12.29 6.28 6.26
C LYS A 12 10.88 6.60 5.77
N LEU A 13 9.99 5.62 5.71
CA LEU A 13 8.58 5.82 5.35
C LEU A 13 7.85 6.66 6.41
N VAL A 14 8.11 6.42 7.69
CA VAL A 14 7.58 7.22 8.81
C VAL A 14 8.09 8.66 8.73
N GLU A 15 9.40 8.84 8.55
CA GLU A 15 10.02 10.17 8.36
C GLU A 15 9.37 10.94 7.21
N LEU A 16 9.07 10.25 6.10
CA LEU A 16 8.35 10.81 4.95
C LEU A 16 6.93 11.27 5.28
N PHE A 17 6.18 10.46 6.06
CA PHE A 17 4.84 10.84 6.51
C PHE A 17 4.89 12.06 7.44
N ASP A 18 5.83 12.09 8.38
CA ASP A 18 5.96 13.19 9.34
C ASP A 18 6.41 14.50 8.69
N TYR A 19 7.36 14.44 7.75
CA TYR A 19 7.75 15.59 6.93
C TYR A 19 6.53 16.21 6.20
N ARG A 20 5.63 15.35 5.68
CA ARG A 20 4.41 15.81 5.01
C ARG A 20 3.33 16.31 5.97
N LYS A 21 3.27 15.84 7.21
CA LYS A 21 2.28 16.32 8.19
C LYS A 21 2.44 17.81 8.51
N VAL A 22 3.66 18.32 8.41
CA VAL A 22 4.04 19.66 8.90
C VAL A 22 4.21 20.68 7.78
N LYS A 23 4.94 20.36 6.71
CA LYS A 23 5.58 21.42 5.90
C LYS A 23 5.03 21.62 4.50
N ASP A 24 4.29 20.66 3.94
CA ASP A 24 4.11 20.64 2.49
C ASP A 24 2.86 19.78 2.15
N HIS A 25 2.05 20.17 1.15
CA HIS A 25 0.97 19.34 0.57
C HIS A 25 1.43 18.53 -0.66
N GLY A 26 1.16 17.21 -0.69
CA GLY A 26 1.45 16.37 -1.88
C GLY A 26 1.34 14.87 -1.62
N SER A 27 1.60 14.06 -2.65
CA SER A 27 1.42 12.61 -2.62
C SER A 27 2.72 11.87 -2.28
N ILE A 28 2.58 10.73 -1.61
CA ILE A 28 3.62 9.72 -1.51
C ILE A 28 3.23 8.62 -2.51
N SER A 29 4.11 8.31 -3.45
CA SER A 29 3.89 7.25 -4.41
C SER A 29 4.68 6.02 -4.00
N LEU A 30 3.98 4.90 -3.86
CA LEU A 30 4.56 3.58 -3.68
C LEU A 30 4.40 2.79 -4.99
N THR A 31 5.51 2.27 -5.51
CA THR A 31 5.49 1.42 -6.71
C THR A 31 6.01 0.04 -6.37
N GLN A 32 5.29 -0.96 -6.86
CA GLN A 32 5.61 -2.37 -6.70
C GLN A 32 6.00 -2.93 -8.07
N LYS A 33 7.20 -3.51 -8.18
CA LYS A 33 7.64 -4.17 -9.41
C LYS A 33 8.23 -5.53 -9.07
N ARG A 34 7.72 -6.59 -9.71
CA ARG A 34 8.27 -7.94 -9.58
C ARG A 34 9.68 -7.99 -10.16
N LEU A 35 10.63 -8.56 -9.42
CA LEU A 35 12.00 -8.75 -9.89
C LEU A 35 12.10 -10.13 -10.54
N SER A 36 12.23 -10.14 -11.86
CA SER A 36 12.47 -11.35 -12.67
C SER A 36 13.95 -11.49 -13.07
N TYR A 37 14.85 -10.77 -12.39
CA TYR A 37 16.28 -10.85 -12.68
C TYR A 37 16.78 -12.20 -12.17
N ASP A 38 17.40 -12.99 -13.06
CA ASP A 38 18.03 -14.29 -12.75
C ASP A 38 17.11 -15.51 -12.62
N GLN A 39 15.98 -15.53 -13.32
CA GLN A 39 15.22 -16.76 -13.55
C GLN A 39 14.97 -16.97 -15.05
N PRO A 40 15.26 -18.16 -15.60
CA PRO A 40 14.79 -18.50 -16.94
C PRO A 40 13.27 -18.57 -16.88
N LEU A 41 12.61 -17.55 -17.44
CA LEU A 41 11.18 -17.59 -17.70
C LEU A 41 10.96 -18.56 -18.87
N PRO A 42 9.95 -19.44 -18.82
CA PRO A 42 9.59 -20.26 -19.97
C PRO A 42 9.32 -19.37 -21.19
N GLU A 43 9.69 -19.84 -22.38
CA GLU A 43 9.35 -19.14 -23.62
C GLU A 43 7.85 -19.25 -23.87
N ALA A 44 7.22 -18.18 -24.35
CA ALA A 44 5.77 -18.18 -24.58
C ALA A 44 5.43 -19.14 -25.73
N THR A 45 4.69 -20.20 -25.44
CA THR A 45 4.17 -21.15 -26.45
C THR A 45 2.68 -20.91 -26.70
N SER A 46 2.10 -21.54 -27.73
CA SER A 46 0.65 -21.48 -28.01
C SER A 46 -0.21 -21.87 -26.81
N ASP A 47 0.31 -22.76 -25.97
CA ASP A 47 -0.39 -23.29 -24.79
C ASP A 47 -0.07 -22.49 -23.51
N THR A 48 1.02 -21.71 -23.52
CA THR A 48 1.47 -20.89 -22.38
C THR A 48 1.65 -19.44 -22.78
N ILE A 49 0.52 -18.76 -22.99
CA ILE A 49 0.47 -17.34 -23.37
C ILE A 49 1.12 -16.44 -22.30
N PHE A 50 1.06 -16.85 -21.03
CA PHE A 50 1.63 -16.13 -19.88
C PHE A 50 2.58 -17.02 -19.06
N PRO A 51 3.81 -17.26 -19.56
CA PRO A 51 4.79 -18.12 -18.88
C PRO A 51 5.25 -17.55 -17.53
N ASP A 52 4.94 -16.28 -17.27
CA ASP A 52 5.29 -15.54 -16.06
C ASP A 52 4.34 -15.80 -14.87
N LEU A 53 3.22 -16.51 -15.10
CA LEU A 53 2.29 -16.96 -14.06
C LEU A 53 2.81 -18.19 -13.30
N HIS A 54 3.72 -18.95 -13.90
CA HIS A 54 4.26 -20.19 -13.36
C HIS A 54 5.80 -20.14 -13.28
N PRO A 55 6.35 -19.25 -12.44
CA PRO A 55 7.79 -19.15 -12.28
C PRO A 55 8.35 -20.39 -11.56
N PRO A 56 9.59 -20.79 -11.90
CA PRO A 56 10.23 -21.95 -11.26
C PRO A 56 10.61 -21.69 -9.80
N ARG A 57 10.79 -20.43 -9.38
CA ARG A 57 11.06 -20.04 -8.00
C ARG A 57 10.18 -18.84 -7.59
N PRO A 58 9.86 -18.68 -6.30
CA PRO A 58 9.16 -17.49 -5.82
C PRO A 58 9.92 -16.22 -6.22
N MET A 59 9.21 -15.24 -6.77
CA MET A 59 9.85 -14.00 -7.26
C MET A 59 9.79 -12.90 -6.19
N PRO A 60 10.93 -12.31 -5.82
CA PRO A 60 10.95 -11.18 -4.92
C PRO A 60 10.35 -9.94 -5.59
N VAL A 61 9.94 -9.00 -4.77
CA VAL A 61 9.27 -7.77 -5.19
C VAL A 61 10.11 -6.56 -4.78
N LEU A 62 10.40 -5.69 -5.76
CA LEU A 62 11.01 -4.39 -5.50
C LEU A 62 9.92 -3.39 -5.16
N ILE A 63 9.97 -2.86 -3.94
CA ILE A 63 9.08 -1.81 -3.46
C ILE A 63 9.86 -0.50 -3.43
N ARG A 64 9.29 0.55 -4.02
CA ARG A 64 9.88 1.90 -4.03
C ARG A 64 8.89 2.91 -3.48
N ALA A 65 9.33 3.77 -2.57
CA ALA A 65 8.54 4.89 -2.08
C ALA A 65 9.21 6.22 -2.42
N THR A 66 8.41 7.22 -2.80
CA THR A 66 8.90 8.57 -3.11
C THR A 66 7.90 9.65 -2.73
N ASN A 67 8.40 10.81 -2.31
CA ASN A 67 7.59 12.01 -2.01
C ASN A 67 7.08 12.77 -3.25
N SER A 68 7.15 12.13 -4.43
CA SER A 68 6.61 12.59 -5.71
C SER A 68 6.86 14.07 -6.03
N LYS A 69 8.05 14.57 -5.68
CA LYS A 69 8.50 15.91 -6.08
C LYS A 69 8.70 15.99 -7.60
N ALA A 70 8.28 17.12 -8.16
CA ALA A 70 8.42 17.47 -9.57
C ALA A 70 9.91 17.58 -9.98
N LYS A 71 10.16 17.61 -11.30
CA LYS A 71 11.52 17.64 -11.87
C LYS A 71 12.34 18.82 -11.33
N ASP A 72 11.70 19.95 -11.07
CA ASP A 72 12.33 21.19 -10.62
C ASP A 72 12.81 21.12 -9.16
N ARG A 73 12.17 20.27 -8.34
CA ARG A 73 12.55 20.02 -6.93
C ARG A 73 13.19 18.64 -6.74
N ARG A 74 13.98 18.20 -7.72
CA ARG A 74 14.63 16.88 -7.69
C ARG A 74 15.60 16.72 -6.51
N LYS A 75 16.25 17.80 -6.05
CA LYS A 75 17.18 17.77 -4.91
C LYS A 75 16.49 17.42 -3.58
N GLU A 76 15.21 17.78 -3.45
CA GLU A 76 14.36 17.44 -2.30
C GLU A 76 13.64 16.10 -2.48
N LYS A 77 13.86 15.41 -3.61
CA LYS A 77 13.14 14.18 -3.93
C LYS A 77 13.75 13.01 -3.17
N ILE A 78 13.13 12.66 -2.07
CA ILE A 78 13.47 11.46 -1.34
C ILE A 78 12.89 10.27 -2.10
N LYS A 79 13.75 9.27 -2.34
CA LYS A 79 13.34 7.99 -2.89
C LYS A 79 14.05 6.88 -2.15
N VAL A 80 13.26 5.96 -1.61
CA VAL A 80 13.75 4.78 -0.89
C VAL A 80 13.24 3.53 -1.56
N SER A 81 14.02 2.46 -1.48
CA SER A 81 13.64 1.18 -2.08
C SER A 81 14.07 0.01 -1.22
N THR A 82 13.29 -1.06 -1.23
CA THR A 82 13.60 -2.32 -0.55
C THR A 82 13.16 -3.52 -1.40
N VAL A 83 13.75 -4.67 -1.15
CA VAL A 83 13.41 -5.93 -1.81
C VAL A 83 12.76 -6.83 -0.78
N VAL A 84 11.57 -7.32 -1.11
CA VAL A 84 10.79 -8.19 -0.25
C VAL A 84 10.70 -9.56 -0.90
N GLU A 85 11.15 -10.58 -0.20
CA GLU A 85 10.98 -11.98 -0.62
C GLU A 85 9.51 -12.37 -0.62
N ALA A 86 9.14 -13.32 -1.49
CA ALA A 86 7.74 -13.72 -1.65
C ALA A 86 7.09 -14.19 -0.34
N GLU A 87 7.84 -14.91 0.49
CA GLU A 87 7.39 -15.43 1.79
C GLU A 87 7.20 -14.33 2.84
N ALA A 88 7.98 -13.26 2.75
CA ALA A 88 7.93 -12.13 3.68
C ALA A 88 6.90 -11.06 3.29
N LEU A 89 6.27 -11.17 2.12
CA LEU A 89 5.26 -10.20 1.63
C LEU A 89 4.08 -10.01 2.58
N PRO A 90 3.45 -11.05 3.15
CA PRO A 90 2.33 -10.87 4.07
C PRO A 90 2.72 -10.02 5.30
N ALA A 91 3.82 -10.40 5.96
CA ALA A 91 4.33 -9.68 7.13
C ALA A 91 4.77 -8.24 6.79
N PHE A 92 5.33 -8.03 5.60
CA PHE A 92 5.69 -6.69 5.12
C PHE A 92 4.44 -5.81 4.98
N PHE A 93 3.37 -6.32 4.35
CA PHE A 93 2.15 -5.54 4.13
C PHE A 93 1.34 -5.30 5.41
N GLU A 94 1.42 -6.19 6.39
CA GLU A 94 0.87 -5.95 7.73
C GLU A 94 1.54 -4.74 8.40
N ARG A 95 2.88 -4.73 8.48
CA ARG A 95 3.64 -3.60 9.02
C ARG A 95 3.39 -2.32 8.22
N TYR A 96 3.37 -2.42 6.90
CA TYR A 96 3.05 -1.29 6.02
C TYR A 96 1.67 -0.72 6.32
N ALA A 97 0.65 -1.56 6.48
CA ALA A 97 -0.70 -1.12 6.80
C ALA A 97 -0.74 -0.35 8.14
N ASP A 98 0.01 -0.79 9.15
CA ASP A 98 0.07 -0.11 10.44
C ASP A 98 0.80 1.24 10.36
N VAL A 99 1.92 1.32 9.64
CA VAL A 99 2.59 2.60 9.35
C VAL A 99 1.66 3.53 8.59
N CYS A 100 0.91 3.03 7.61
CA CYS A 100 -0.07 3.78 6.86
C CYS A 100 -1.22 4.32 7.73
N LYS A 101 -1.77 3.52 8.64
CA LYS A 101 -2.81 3.95 9.59
C LYS A 101 -2.30 5.07 10.50
N ALA A 102 -1.07 4.94 11.01
CA ALA A 102 -0.44 5.94 11.87
C ALA A 102 -0.03 7.22 11.11
N GLY A 103 0.36 7.09 9.84
CA GLY A 103 0.76 8.20 8.97
C GLY A 103 -0.41 9.01 8.41
N MET A 104 -1.52 8.36 8.06
CA MET A 104 -2.67 8.95 7.34
C MET A 104 -3.86 9.31 8.25
N THR A 105 -3.58 9.87 9.43
CA THR A 105 -4.60 10.19 10.44
C THR A 105 -5.46 11.42 10.11
N LYS A 106 -5.01 12.30 9.20
CA LYS A 106 -5.70 13.55 8.85
C LYS A 106 -6.81 13.39 7.80
N LEU A 107 -7.15 12.16 7.41
CA LEU A 107 -8.23 11.92 6.44
C LEU A 107 -9.60 12.19 7.06
N LYS A 108 -10.50 12.82 6.29
CA LYS A 108 -11.89 13.07 6.72
C LYS A 108 -12.56 11.73 7.09
N PRO A 109 -13.12 11.59 8.30
CA PRO A 109 -13.84 10.38 8.68
C PRO A 109 -14.98 10.10 7.71
N ARG A 110 -15.16 8.81 7.35
CA ARG A 110 -16.23 8.38 6.46
C ARG A 110 -17.58 8.80 7.03
N ASP A 111 -18.38 9.50 6.24
CA ASP A 111 -19.74 9.84 6.63
C ASP A 111 -20.59 8.56 6.77
N ARG A 112 -21.05 8.29 8.00
CA ARG A 112 -21.91 7.16 8.35
C ARG A 112 -23.36 7.57 8.58
N SER A 113 -23.71 8.84 8.33
CA SER A 113 -25.05 9.40 8.54
C SER A 113 -26.14 8.57 7.83
N LYS A 114 -25.92 8.21 6.56
CA LYS A 114 -26.85 7.40 5.77
C LYS A 114 -27.02 5.96 6.27
N ARG A 115 -26.02 5.39 6.97
CA ARG A 115 -26.11 4.05 7.58
C ARG A 115 -26.82 4.07 8.93
N LYS A 116 -26.59 5.11 9.75
CA LYS A 116 -27.30 5.30 11.04
C LYS A 116 -28.79 5.57 10.83
N GLY A 117 -29.17 6.34 9.80
CA GLY A 117 -30.58 6.60 9.47
C GLY A 117 -31.38 5.34 9.10
N LYS A 118 -30.77 4.43 8.32
CA LYS A 118 -31.40 3.13 7.97
C LYS A 118 -31.51 2.18 9.17
N ALA A 119 -30.52 2.19 10.08
CA ALA A 119 -30.58 1.38 11.31
C ALA A 119 -31.65 1.88 12.29
N LYS A 120 -31.85 3.20 12.40
CA LYS A 120 -32.92 3.78 13.23
C LYS A 120 -34.31 3.47 12.65
N LYS A 121 -34.48 3.56 11.32
CA LYS A 121 -35.75 3.23 10.64
C LYS A 121 -36.12 1.73 10.74
N LYS A 122 -35.13 0.83 10.78
CA LYS A 122 -35.37 -0.60 11.02
C LYS A 122 -35.72 -0.92 12.49
N LYS A 123 -35.17 -0.17 13.47
CA LYS A 123 -35.55 -0.31 14.89
C LYS A 123 -36.97 0.23 15.18
N THR A 124 -37.42 1.28 14.51
CA THR A 124 -38.79 1.79 14.67
C THR A 124 -39.85 0.94 13.95
N ALA A 125 -39.48 0.23 12.89
CA ALA A 125 -40.40 -0.69 12.19
C ALA A 125 -40.59 -2.03 12.91
N GLY A 126 -39.63 -2.47 13.74
CA GLY A 126 -39.74 -3.71 14.53
C GLY A 126 -40.50 -3.56 15.87
N ALA A 127 -40.75 -2.32 16.33
CA ALA A 127 -41.46 -2.07 17.59
C ALA A 127 -42.98 -1.86 17.40
N ALA A 128 -43.49 -1.89 16.17
CA ALA A 128 -44.91 -1.65 15.85
C ALA A 128 -45.68 -2.94 15.47
N ALA A 129 -45.08 -4.13 15.62
CA ALA A 129 -45.67 -5.41 15.23
C ALA A 129 -45.71 -6.45 16.37
N GLY A 130 -45.90 -5.99 17.61
CA GLY A 130 -46.01 -6.84 18.79
C GLY A 130 -46.84 -6.16 19.88
N GLY A 131 -48.15 -6.09 19.68
CA GLY A 131 -49.10 -5.56 20.65
C GLY A 131 -50.53 -5.83 20.22
N LEU A 132 -51.19 -6.71 20.98
CA LEU A 132 -52.52 -7.33 20.85
C LEU A 132 -52.63 -8.50 19.87
#